data_AF-A0A554JF49-F1
#
_entry.id   AF-A0A554JF49-F1
#
_cell.length_a   1.000
_cell.length_b   1.000
_cell.length_c   1.000
_cell.angle_alpha   90.00
_cell.angle_beta   90.00
_cell.angle_gamma   90.00
#
_symmetry.space_group_name_H-M   'P 1'
#
loop_
_entity.id
_entity.type
_entity.pdbx_description
1 polymer ?
#
loop_
_entity_poly.entity_id
_entity_poly.type
_entity_poly.pdbx_seq_one_letter_code
_entity_poly.pdbx_strand_id
1 'polypeptide(L)'
;MFGHSFNFENLFIFELANNHNGLLEHGVKIINEMADIVQRKKIRGAIKLQFRDLDTFIHPAYRENKENKHITRFLSTRMSEEQFTQLVEETRRRGLVTICTPFDESSVDKIERLGIEVIKIGSCSAQDWPLLERIAETGKPVICSTGGLTLKEIDRIVSFFQHRGVHFALMHCVAVYPTPNDQLSLNQIVLMRNRYPALTIGFSTHEEPDNLNAVRVAYAKGARIFEKHVGVSTDTISLNTYSATPAQVEAWIGAYLDARDSCGAAHQRTISQKETDDLVSLMRGVYAKKEIKKGAKILRGDVFFAMPLVENQLFSGHWRKGMVADQDYARDVPINASLHNGYRTKKDIIYSTIHTVKGMLNEARIPLGHEFSVELSHHYGIERFDKIGCTIIECISREYAKKIMVQLPDQWNPTHYHKQKDESFHVLAGEVEVEIEGQKKKLTPGDTLWIPCGVWHAFGTHTGAIIEEISTADSPGDSFYIDRNIARMPRDARKTYLRNWGRHQFDDLEEQESTDLLAPSFV
;
A
#
# COMPACT_ATOMS: atom_id res chain seq x y z
N MET A 1 -16.34 16.32 6.40
CA MET A 1 -15.86 16.78 5.08
C MET A 1 -14.92 17.96 5.34
N PHE A 2 -13.66 17.68 5.68
CA PHE A 2 -12.67 18.71 6.00
C PHE A 2 -12.01 19.20 4.71
N GLY A 3 -11.93 20.51 4.53
CA GLY A 3 -11.30 21.17 3.38
C GLY A 3 -9.84 20.74 3.21
N HIS A 4 -9.40 20.67 1.95
CA HIS A 4 -8.09 20.23 1.46
C HIS A 4 -6.97 20.24 2.51
N SER A 5 -6.76 19.09 3.16
CA SER A 5 -5.66 18.89 4.10
C SER A 5 -4.31 18.99 3.37
N PHE A 6 -3.28 19.49 4.04
CA PHE A 6 -1.94 19.59 3.48
C PHE A 6 -1.44 18.20 3.05
N ASN A 7 -1.05 18.05 1.78
CA ASN A 7 -0.50 16.77 1.31
C ASN A 7 0.97 16.63 1.77
N PHE A 8 1.30 15.60 2.54
CA PHE A 8 2.67 15.33 2.98
C PHE A 8 3.51 14.56 1.95
N GLU A 9 2.89 13.97 0.93
CA GLU A 9 3.55 13.07 0.00
C GLU A 9 4.60 13.76 -0.89
N ASN A 10 5.70 13.06 -1.13
CA ASN A 10 6.83 13.43 -1.98
C ASN A 10 7.42 14.83 -1.68
N LEU A 11 7.51 15.16 -0.39
CA LEU A 11 8.01 16.45 0.09
C LEU A 11 9.48 16.35 0.51
N PHE A 12 10.32 17.22 -0.05
CA PHE A 12 11.71 17.43 0.36
C PHE A 12 11.83 18.63 1.28
N ILE A 13 12.38 18.42 2.46
CA ILE A 13 12.58 19.44 3.48
C ILE A 13 14.07 19.72 3.60
N PHE A 14 14.46 20.94 3.22
CA PHE A 14 15.82 21.42 3.36
C PHE A 14 15.94 22.14 4.69
N GLU A 15 16.59 21.47 5.64
CA GLU A 15 16.76 21.96 7.00
C GLU A 15 17.89 22.98 7.06
N LEU A 16 17.52 24.24 7.24
CA LEU A 16 18.48 25.35 7.30
C LEU A 16 19.13 25.42 8.68
N ALA A 17 18.43 24.98 9.73
CA ALA A 17 18.90 24.99 11.12
C ALA A 17 19.50 26.36 11.49
N ASN A 18 20.75 26.38 11.96
CA ASN A 18 21.54 27.58 12.19
C ASN A 18 22.62 27.78 11.11
N ASN A 19 22.51 27.15 9.93
CA ASN A 19 23.51 27.26 8.86
C ASN A 19 23.49 28.63 8.18
N HIS A 20 22.48 29.47 8.45
CA HIS A 20 22.52 30.91 8.14
C HIS A 20 23.62 31.68 8.90
N ASN A 21 24.20 31.10 9.98
CA ASN A 21 25.29 31.70 10.77
C ASN A 21 24.98 33.11 11.33
N GLY A 22 23.70 33.41 11.58
CA GLY A 22 23.25 34.75 12.01
C GLY A 22 23.22 35.81 10.89
N LEU A 23 23.47 35.42 9.64
CA LEU A 23 23.57 36.32 8.49
C LEU A 23 22.37 36.12 7.56
N LEU A 24 21.53 37.16 7.45
CA LEU A 24 20.34 37.13 6.59
C LEU A 24 20.67 36.82 5.13
N GLU A 25 21.64 37.53 4.55
CA GLU A 25 22.04 37.36 3.14
C GLU A 25 22.50 35.92 2.87
N HIS A 26 23.17 35.30 3.83
CA HIS A 26 23.60 33.91 3.72
C HIS A 26 22.41 32.93 3.79
N GLY A 27 21.45 33.17 4.69
CA GLY A 27 20.19 32.41 4.74
C GLY A 27 19.42 32.49 3.42
N VAL A 28 19.28 33.70 2.85
CA VAL A 28 18.66 33.94 1.53
C VAL A 28 19.41 33.19 0.43
N LYS A 29 20.76 33.18 0.46
CA LYS A 29 21.57 32.41 -0.48
C LYS A 29 21.24 30.91 -0.42
N ILE A 30 21.17 30.33 0.77
CA ILE A 30 20.83 28.90 0.94
C ILE A 30 19.43 28.61 0.36
N ILE A 31 18.43 29.45 0.68
CA ILE A 31 17.06 29.30 0.16
C ILE A 31 17.05 29.31 -1.37
N ASN A 32 17.77 30.25 -1.97
CA ASN A 32 17.83 30.40 -3.42
C ASN A 32 18.45 29.20 -4.13
N GLU A 33 19.58 28.69 -3.61
CA GLU A 33 20.23 27.49 -4.15
C GLU A 33 19.31 26.26 -4.09
N MET A 34 18.62 26.06 -2.96
CA MET A 34 17.69 24.94 -2.81
C MET A 34 16.49 25.08 -3.75
N ALA A 35 15.94 26.28 -3.88
CA ALA A 35 14.83 26.57 -4.77
C ALA A 35 15.20 26.30 -6.25
N ASP A 36 16.41 26.68 -6.67
CA ASP A 36 16.90 26.40 -8.03
C ASP A 36 17.00 24.89 -8.28
N ILE A 37 17.50 24.11 -7.31
CA ILE A 37 17.55 22.64 -7.42
C ILE A 37 16.14 22.05 -7.53
N VAL A 38 15.21 22.49 -6.68
CA VAL A 38 13.81 22.04 -6.68
C VAL A 38 13.17 22.27 -8.05
N GLN A 39 13.37 23.45 -8.64
CA GLN A 39 12.87 23.79 -9.96
C GLN A 39 13.50 22.92 -11.05
N ARG A 40 14.83 22.75 -11.05
CA ARG A 40 15.55 21.91 -12.03
C ARG A 40 15.11 20.44 -11.97
N LYS A 41 14.95 19.91 -10.76
CA LYS A 41 14.57 18.50 -10.52
C LYS A 41 13.07 18.24 -10.56
N LYS A 42 12.24 19.31 -10.63
CA LYS A 42 10.77 19.24 -10.69
C LYS A 42 10.17 18.42 -9.55
N ILE A 43 10.67 18.65 -8.34
CA ILE A 43 10.18 18.03 -7.10
C ILE A 43 9.41 19.05 -6.26
N ARG A 44 8.76 18.61 -5.18
CA ARG A 44 8.17 19.51 -4.19
C ARG A 44 9.15 19.75 -3.05
N GLY A 45 9.49 21.01 -2.81
CA GLY A 45 10.48 21.41 -1.81
C GLY A 45 9.93 22.31 -0.72
N ALA A 46 10.60 22.31 0.42
CA ALA A 46 10.33 23.14 1.59
C ALA A 46 11.63 23.63 2.22
N ILE A 47 11.61 24.84 2.79
CA ILE A 47 12.66 25.30 3.69
C ILE A 47 12.16 25.13 5.11
N LYS A 48 13.01 24.56 5.96
CA LYS A 48 12.75 24.48 7.40
C LYS A 48 13.68 25.38 8.19
N LEU A 49 13.07 26.24 9.01
CA LEU A 49 13.73 27.12 9.98
C LEU A 49 13.61 26.53 11.41
N GLN A 50 14.41 27.06 12.33
CA GLN A 50 14.31 26.72 13.75
C GLN A 50 14.09 27.99 14.57
N PHE A 51 13.00 28.03 15.35
CA PHE A 51 12.72 29.15 16.25
C PHE A 51 12.94 28.74 17.70
N ARG A 52 13.74 29.56 18.37
CA ARG A 52 13.94 29.57 19.82
C ARG A 52 13.84 31.01 20.26
N ASP A 53 13.01 31.31 21.23
CA ASP A 53 13.14 32.56 21.97
C ASP A 53 14.34 32.44 22.90
N LEU A 54 15.52 32.83 22.42
CA LEU A 54 16.77 32.63 23.15
C LEU A 54 16.81 33.32 24.52
N ASP A 55 15.97 34.33 24.76
CA ASP A 55 15.92 34.99 26.05
C ASP A 55 15.19 34.15 27.10
N THR A 56 14.18 33.38 26.71
CA THR A 56 13.44 32.48 27.61
C THR A 56 13.95 31.03 27.55
N PHE A 57 14.37 30.58 26.38
CA PHE A 57 14.86 29.23 26.11
C PHE A 57 16.22 28.94 26.78
N ILE A 58 17.14 29.92 26.81
CA ILE A 58 18.42 29.76 27.50
C ILE A 58 18.31 30.36 28.89
N HIS A 59 18.26 29.47 29.88
CA HIS A 59 18.20 29.86 31.29
C HIS A 59 19.33 30.85 31.65
N PRO A 60 19.04 31.98 32.33
CA PRO A 60 20.00 33.06 32.58
C PRO A 60 21.35 32.59 33.16
N ALA A 61 21.32 31.63 34.09
CA ALA A 61 22.54 31.09 34.73
C ALA A 61 23.52 30.38 33.78
N TYR A 62 23.08 29.99 32.58
CA TYR A 62 23.90 29.24 31.62
C TYR A 62 24.30 30.05 30.38
N ARG A 63 23.88 31.32 30.27
CA ARG A 63 24.15 32.14 29.07
C ARG A 63 25.64 32.37 28.82
N GLU A 64 26.43 32.43 29.88
CA GLU A 64 27.89 32.60 29.80
C GLU A 64 28.65 31.26 29.81
N ASN A 65 27.94 30.13 29.95
CA ASN A 65 28.55 28.80 29.98
C ASN A 65 28.96 28.38 28.56
N LYS A 66 30.27 28.26 28.33
CA LYS A 66 30.86 27.84 27.06
C LYS A 66 31.09 26.33 26.93
N GLU A 67 30.89 25.55 27.99
CA GLU A 67 31.02 24.08 27.96
C GLU A 67 29.91 23.46 27.12
N ASN A 68 28.70 24.05 27.16
CA ASN A 68 27.63 23.65 26.26
C ASN A 68 27.80 24.31 24.89
N LYS A 69 28.36 23.54 23.94
CA LYS A 69 28.55 23.97 22.55
C LYS A 69 27.28 24.51 21.87
N HIS A 70 26.09 24.02 22.25
CA HIS A 70 24.82 24.44 21.65
C HIS A 70 24.43 25.85 22.10
N ILE A 71 24.61 26.19 23.39
CA ILE A 71 24.35 27.54 23.90
C ILE A 71 25.20 28.56 23.15
N THR A 72 26.51 28.29 23.05
CA THR A 72 27.43 29.17 22.32
C THR A 72 27.01 29.31 20.85
N ARG A 73 26.66 28.20 20.18
CA ARG A 73 26.20 28.23 18.80
C ARG A 73 24.93 29.08 18.64
N PHE A 74 23.90 28.82 19.44
CA PHE A 74 22.61 29.51 19.34
C PHE A 74 22.74 31.02 19.56
N LEU A 75 23.53 31.44 20.56
CA LEU A 75 23.79 32.86 20.79
C LEU A 75 24.56 33.50 19.62
N SER A 76 25.59 32.82 19.09
CA SER A 76 26.39 33.33 17.98
C SER A 76 25.62 33.44 16.65
N THR A 77 24.53 32.70 16.49
CA THR A 77 23.72 32.68 15.26
C THR A 77 22.33 33.30 15.45
N ARG A 78 22.14 34.10 16.51
CA ARG A 78 20.87 34.80 16.77
C ARG A 78 20.44 35.64 15.56
N MET A 79 19.16 35.61 15.22
CA MET A 79 18.52 36.47 14.22
C MET A 79 17.29 37.15 14.82
N SER A 80 16.98 38.36 14.34
CA SER A 80 15.78 39.10 14.76
C SER A 80 14.50 38.53 14.13
N GLU A 81 13.33 38.94 14.61
CA GLU A 81 12.05 38.58 13.99
C GLU A 81 11.96 39.08 12.55
N GLU A 82 12.39 40.31 12.27
CA GLU A 82 12.40 40.90 10.93
C GLU A 82 13.25 40.09 9.96
N GLN A 83 14.44 39.65 10.39
CA GLN A 83 15.30 38.83 9.55
C GLN A 83 14.65 37.46 9.27
N PHE A 84 13.99 36.84 10.25
CA PHE A 84 13.24 35.61 10.02
C PHE A 84 12.02 35.83 9.10
N THR A 85 11.32 36.95 9.22
CA THR A 85 10.25 37.35 8.30
C THR A 85 10.75 37.36 6.87
N GLN A 86 11.90 37.99 6.62
CA GLN A 86 12.50 38.05 5.29
C GLN A 86 12.87 36.67 4.74
N LEU A 87 13.36 35.74 5.58
CA LEU A 87 13.62 34.36 5.15
C LEU A 87 12.34 33.60 4.79
N VAL A 88 11.27 33.80 5.56
CA VAL A 88 9.96 33.18 5.31
C VAL A 88 9.34 33.73 4.01
N GLU A 89 9.40 35.05 3.81
CA GLU A 89 8.92 35.71 2.60
C GLU A 89 9.71 35.26 1.37
N GLU A 90 11.03 35.16 1.48
CA GLU A 90 11.87 34.66 0.39
C GLU A 90 11.54 33.21 0.05
N THR A 91 11.34 32.35 1.06
CA THR A 91 10.91 30.96 0.86
C THR A 91 9.62 30.88 0.04
N ARG A 92 8.60 31.68 0.40
CA ARG A 92 7.33 31.74 -0.34
C ARG A 92 7.50 32.30 -1.74
N ARG A 93 8.26 33.39 -1.89
CA ARG A 93 8.54 34.03 -3.18
C ARG A 93 9.19 33.06 -4.16
N ARG A 94 10.03 32.16 -3.65
CA ARG A 94 10.68 31.08 -4.41
C ARG A 94 9.80 29.86 -4.66
N GLY A 95 8.54 29.86 -4.19
CA GLY A 95 7.57 28.78 -4.40
C GLY A 95 7.80 27.55 -3.53
N LEU A 96 8.56 27.67 -2.44
CA LEU A 96 8.82 26.58 -1.50
C LEU A 96 7.84 26.64 -0.33
N VAL A 97 7.51 25.48 0.24
CA VAL A 97 6.69 25.39 1.46
C VAL A 97 7.48 25.93 2.65
N THR A 98 6.84 26.73 3.48
CA THR A 98 7.40 27.24 4.73
C THR A 98 7.19 26.27 5.88
N ILE A 99 8.27 25.78 6.49
CA ILE A 99 8.25 24.89 7.65
C ILE A 99 9.08 25.50 8.77
N CYS A 100 8.66 25.31 10.02
CA CYS A 100 9.48 25.70 11.17
C CYS A 100 9.41 24.67 12.29
N THR A 101 10.55 24.46 12.97
CA THR A 101 10.60 23.80 14.27
C THR A 101 10.62 24.82 15.40
N PRO A 102 9.52 24.98 16.16
CA PRO A 102 9.54 25.71 17.42
C PRO A 102 10.16 24.83 18.51
N PHE A 103 10.84 25.44 19.47
CA PHE A 103 11.41 24.77 20.64
C PHE A 103 10.81 25.31 21.96
N ASP A 104 9.86 26.23 21.88
CA ASP A 104 9.14 26.87 22.98
C ASP A 104 7.78 27.41 22.46
N GLU A 105 6.85 27.69 23.35
CA GLU A 105 5.48 28.12 23.03
C GLU A 105 5.46 29.48 22.32
N SER A 106 6.34 30.40 22.74
CA SER A 106 6.45 31.74 22.12
C SER A 106 6.89 31.65 20.65
N SER A 107 7.69 30.64 20.32
CA SER A 107 8.08 30.31 18.95
C SER A 107 6.91 29.75 18.14
N VAL A 108 5.93 29.09 18.76
CA VAL A 108 4.66 28.70 18.11
C VAL A 108 3.86 29.95 17.76
N ASP A 109 3.75 30.91 18.67
CA ASP A 109 3.06 32.18 18.39
C ASP A 109 3.72 32.93 17.23
N LYS A 110 5.06 32.91 17.16
CA LYS A 110 5.83 33.49 16.05
C LYS A 110 5.54 32.79 14.72
N ILE A 111 5.42 31.45 14.71
CA ILE A 111 5.03 30.66 13.53
C ILE A 111 3.67 31.12 13.01
N GLU A 112 2.69 31.35 13.89
CA GLU A 112 1.37 31.85 13.52
C GLU A 112 1.42 33.27 12.97
N ARG A 113 2.12 34.19 13.64
CA ARG A 113 2.30 35.58 13.16
C ARG A 113 2.93 35.65 11.78
N LEU A 114 3.96 34.84 11.54
CA LEU A 114 4.65 34.80 10.24
C LEU A 114 3.88 34.02 9.17
N GLY A 115 2.76 33.38 9.52
CA GLY A 115 1.92 32.61 8.59
C GLY A 115 2.58 31.32 8.08
N ILE A 116 3.51 30.74 8.82
CA ILE A 116 4.23 29.52 8.40
C ILE A 116 3.25 28.36 8.23
N GLU A 117 3.42 27.58 7.17
CA GLU A 117 2.43 26.61 6.70
C GLU A 117 2.42 25.31 7.52
N VAL A 118 3.59 24.80 7.90
CA VAL A 118 3.74 23.50 8.58
C VAL A 118 4.62 23.63 9.81
N ILE A 119 4.21 22.97 10.90
CA ILE A 119 5.01 22.85 12.12
C ILE A 119 5.77 21.53 12.10
N LYS A 120 7.07 21.58 12.33
CA LYS A 120 7.92 20.40 12.54
C LYS A 120 8.23 20.27 14.02
N ILE A 121 8.02 19.10 14.62
CA ILE A 121 8.51 18.80 15.97
C ILE A 121 9.86 18.07 15.85
N GLY A 122 10.90 18.63 16.48
CA GLY A 122 12.21 17.97 16.59
C GLY A 122 12.18 16.84 17.61
N SER A 123 13.02 15.81 17.45
CA SER A 123 12.98 14.64 18.32
C SER A 123 13.23 14.93 19.80
N CYS A 124 14.05 15.95 20.12
CA CYS A 124 14.25 16.39 21.49
C CYS A 124 13.00 17.00 22.14
N SER A 125 12.03 17.45 21.35
CA SER A 125 10.77 18.06 21.81
C SER A 125 9.57 17.17 21.57
N ALA A 126 9.77 15.94 21.08
CA ALA A 126 8.67 15.02 20.77
C ALA A 126 7.92 14.50 22.02
N GLN A 127 8.48 14.73 23.21
CA GLN A 127 7.82 14.46 24.49
C GLN A 127 7.65 15.73 25.34
N ASP A 128 7.86 16.90 24.74
CA ASP A 128 7.62 18.18 25.40
C ASP A 128 6.11 18.48 25.37
N TRP A 129 5.37 17.86 26.30
CA TRP A 129 3.91 17.88 26.29
C TRP A 129 3.31 19.30 26.33
N PRO A 130 3.83 20.27 27.13
CA PRO A 130 3.38 21.66 27.06
C PRO A 130 3.50 22.26 25.65
N LEU A 131 4.65 22.05 25.00
CA LEU A 131 4.83 22.50 23.62
C LEU A 131 3.90 21.78 22.64
N LEU A 132 3.69 20.47 22.80
CA LEU A 132 2.77 19.70 21.95
C LEU A 132 1.31 20.14 22.10
N GLU A 133 0.88 20.51 23.31
CA GLU A 133 -0.44 21.10 23.57
C GLU A 133 -0.59 22.41 22.81
N ARG A 134 0.37 23.32 22.96
CA ARG A 134 0.35 24.59 22.23
C ARG A 134 0.35 24.40 20.70
N ILE A 135 1.13 23.44 20.18
CA ILE A 135 1.17 23.12 18.75
C ILE A 135 -0.18 22.59 18.26
N ALA A 136 -0.83 21.71 19.02
CA ALA A 136 -2.10 21.09 18.62
C ALA A 136 -3.23 22.13 18.48
N GLU A 137 -3.20 23.19 19.28
CA GLU A 137 -4.18 24.28 19.22
C GLU A 137 -4.12 25.11 17.93
N THR A 138 -2.99 25.09 17.22
CA THR A 138 -2.81 25.89 15.98
C THR A 138 -3.67 25.40 14.81
N GLY A 139 -4.11 24.13 14.84
CA GLY A 139 -4.78 23.49 13.71
C GLY A 139 -3.92 23.33 12.45
N LYS A 140 -2.62 23.65 12.51
CA LYS A 140 -1.68 23.53 11.38
C LYS A 140 -1.26 22.07 11.16
N PRO A 141 -0.88 21.69 9.93
CA PRO A 141 -0.27 20.39 9.69
C PRO A 141 1.04 20.23 10.47
N VAL A 142 1.27 19.02 11.00
CA VAL A 142 2.41 18.71 11.88
C VAL A 142 3.28 17.59 11.30
N ILE A 143 4.61 17.74 11.34
CA ILE A 143 5.56 16.69 11.01
C ILE A 143 6.41 16.38 12.26
N CYS A 144 6.27 15.20 12.85
CA CYS A 144 6.94 14.84 14.11
C CYS A 144 8.09 13.85 13.91
N SER A 145 9.31 14.16 14.38
CA SER A 145 10.47 13.24 14.29
C SER A 145 10.58 12.39 15.54
N THR A 146 10.85 11.10 15.37
CA THR A 146 10.80 10.12 16.47
C THR A 146 12.16 9.54 16.86
N GLY A 147 13.25 10.23 16.55
CA GLY A 147 14.60 9.77 16.88
C GLY A 147 14.82 9.60 18.38
N GLY A 148 15.35 8.44 18.77
CA GLY A 148 15.58 8.08 20.18
C GLY A 148 14.34 7.66 20.97
N LEU A 149 13.14 7.68 20.35
CA LEU A 149 11.91 7.24 21.01
C LEU A 149 11.68 5.74 20.86
N THR A 150 11.12 5.13 21.89
CA THR A 150 10.55 3.78 21.86
C THR A 150 9.18 3.77 21.16
N LEU A 151 8.73 2.61 20.71
CA LEU A 151 7.41 2.47 20.09
C LEU A 151 6.27 2.92 21.01
N LYS A 152 6.35 2.63 22.31
CA LYS A 152 5.34 3.06 23.29
C LYS A 152 5.24 4.58 23.37
N GLU A 153 6.35 5.28 23.22
CA GLU A 153 6.38 6.73 23.24
C GLU A 153 5.84 7.33 21.95
N ILE A 154 6.13 6.71 20.81
CA ILE A 154 5.51 7.08 19.53
C ILE A 154 3.99 6.85 19.58
N ASP A 155 3.53 5.74 20.15
CA ASP A 155 2.09 5.47 20.34
C ASP A 155 1.39 6.56 21.16
N ARG A 156 2.05 7.08 22.20
CA ARG A 156 1.51 8.20 23.00
C ARG A 156 1.35 9.46 22.17
N ILE A 157 2.32 9.78 21.32
CA ILE A 157 2.27 10.94 20.41
C ILE A 157 1.14 10.76 19.39
N VAL A 158 1.04 9.58 18.78
CA VAL A 158 -0.02 9.26 17.81
C VAL A 158 -1.40 9.39 18.45
N SER A 159 -1.61 8.76 19.61
CA SER A 159 -2.86 8.85 20.36
C SER A 159 -3.20 10.30 20.73
N PHE A 160 -2.21 11.06 21.23
CA PHE A 160 -2.38 12.46 21.59
C PHE A 160 -2.89 13.32 20.43
N PHE A 161 -2.27 13.20 19.25
CA PHE A 161 -2.64 13.97 18.06
C PHE A 161 -3.96 13.51 17.44
N GLN A 162 -4.21 12.19 17.39
CA GLN A 162 -5.47 11.64 16.89
C GLN A 162 -6.67 12.09 17.73
N HIS A 163 -6.57 12.05 19.06
CA HIS A 163 -7.64 12.52 19.96
C HIS A 163 -7.97 14.00 19.78
N ARG A 164 -7.00 14.81 19.30
CA ARG A 164 -7.15 16.24 19.06
C ARG A 164 -7.46 16.57 17.59
N GLY A 165 -7.60 15.56 16.72
CA GLY A 165 -7.89 15.76 15.30
C GLY A 165 -6.79 16.48 14.54
N VAL A 166 -5.53 16.41 15.00
CA VAL A 166 -4.40 17.04 14.32
C VAL A 166 -4.09 16.28 13.03
N HIS A 167 -3.81 17.00 11.94
CA HIS A 167 -3.34 16.43 10.68
C HIS A 167 -1.82 16.30 10.71
N PHE A 168 -1.26 15.09 10.82
CA PHE A 168 0.16 14.91 11.05
C PHE A 168 0.82 13.75 10.30
N ALA A 169 2.14 13.84 10.18
CA ALA A 169 3.03 12.81 9.66
C ALA A 169 4.15 12.49 10.67
N LEU A 170 4.74 11.30 10.55
CA LEU A 170 5.85 10.85 11.38
C LEU A 170 7.14 10.69 10.57
N MET A 171 8.28 11.01 11.17
CA MET A 171 9.60 10.87 10.54
C MET A 171 10.45 9.88 11.33
N HIS A 172 10.88 8.79 10.68
CA HIS A 172 12.02 8.01 11.17
C HIS A 172 13.28 8.89 11.15
N CYS A 173 14.07 8.82 12.21
CA CYS A 173 15.27 9.61 12.39
C CYS A 173 16.19 8.94 13.42
N VAL A 174 17.50 9.16 13.30
CA VAL A 174 18.50 8.75 14.30
C VAL A 174 19.23 10.01 14.76
N ALA A 175 19.26 10.25 16.07
CA ALA A 175 19.84 11.46 16.66
C ALA A 175 21.37 11.35 16.85
N VAL A 176 22.09 10.88 15.82
CA VAL A 176 23.56 10.77 15.78
C VAL A 176 24.06 11.60 14.59
N TYR A 177 25.08 12.44 14.80
CA TYR A 177 25.45 13.50 13.85
C TYR A 177 26.96 13.45 13.56
N PRO A 178 27.42 12.85 12.43
CA PRO A 178 26.63 12.14 11.43
C PRO A 178 26.27 10.72 11.86
N THR A 179 25.16 10.17 11.35
CA THR A 179 24.73 8.79 11.60
C THR A 179 25.45 7.83 10.64
N PRO A 180 26.20 6.83 11.14
CA PRO A 180 26.83 5.84 10.29
C PRO A 180 25.80 4.85 9.69
N ASN A 181 26.15 4.24 8.55
CA ASN A 181 25.24 3.40 7.76
C ASN A 181 24.61 2.25 8.53
N ASP A 182 25.39 1.58 9.38
CA ASP A 182 24.96 0.45 10.20
C ASP A 182 23.99 0.85 11.32
N GLN A 183 23.85 2.16 11.61
CA GLN A 183 22.95 2.69 12.64
C GLN A 183 21.71 3.38 12.08
N LEU A 184 21.62 3.63 10.76
CA LEU A 184 20.48 4.29 10.13
C LEU A 184 19.13 3.61 10.40
N SER A 185 19.13 2.30 10.63
CA SER A 185 17.95 1.54 11.06
C SER A 185 16.70 1.72 10.16
N LEU A 186 16.87 1.81 8.84
CA LEU A 186 15.79 2.16 7.89
C LEU A 186 14.61 1.18 7.85
N ASN A 187 14.73 -0.03 8.42
CA ASN A 187 13.59 -0.93 8.60
C ASN A 187 12.52 -0.35 9.54
N GLN A 188 12.85 0.63 10.39
CA GLN A 188 11.89 1.34 11.23
C GLN A 188 10.81 2.06 10.41
N ILE A 189 11.12 2.48 9.18
CA ILE A 189 10.14 3.07 8.25
C ILE A 189 9.01 2.06 7.95
N VAL A 190 9.36 0.80 7.68
CA VAL A 190 8.37 -0.27 7.42
C VAL A 190 7.56 -0.59 8.67
N LEU A 191 8.23 -0.62 9.83
CA LEU A 191 7.58 -0.85 11.12
C LEU A 191 6.52 0.23 11.38
N MET A 192 6.89 1.51 11.25
CA MET A 192 5.98 2.63 11.47
C MET A 192 4.83 2.64 10.47
N ARG A 193 5.07 2.35 9.19
CA ARG A 193 4.02 2.27 8.16
C ARG A 193 3.00 1.17 8.46
N ASN A 194 3.48 0.00 8.89
CA ASN A 194 2.59 -1.11 9.25
C ASN A 194 1.79 -0.80 10.53
N ARG A 195 2.38 -0.09 11.49
CA ARG A 195 1.73 0.24 12.77
C ARG A 195 0.75 1.41 12.67
N TYR A 196 1.04 2.39 11.82
CA TYR A 196 0.24 3.60 11.64
C TYR A 196 -0.14 3.81 10.17
N PRO A 197 -0.97 2.92 9.58
CA PRO A 197 -1.24 2.90 8.13
C PRO A 197 -1.96 4.14 7.59
N ALA A 198 -2.62 4.92 8.46
CA ALA A 198 -3.30 6.16 8.10
C ALA A 198 -2.36 7.39 8.07
N LEU A 199 -1.10 7.26 8.49
CA LEU A 199 -0.15 8.37 8.57
C LEU A 199 0.90 8.28 7.46
N THR A 200 1.24 9.41 6.87
CA THR A 200 2.43 9.51 6.03
C THR A 200 3.68 9.32 6.89
N ILE A 201 4.55 8.41 6.47
CA ILE A 201 5.84 8.15 7.11
C ILE A 201 6.95 8.75 6.26
N GLY A 202 7.89 9.46 6.87
CA GLY A 202 9.05 10.03 6.22
C GLY A 202 10.37 9.63 6.87
N PHE A 203 11.44 10.21 6.34
CA PHE A 203 12.82 9.98 6.75
C PHE A 203 13.53 11.34 6.93
N SER A 204 13.92 11.63 8.17
CA SER A 204 14.74 12.79 8.52
C SER A 204 16.13 12.26 8.87
N THR A 205 17.15 12.74 8.15
CA THR A 205 18.48 12.13 8.18
C THR A 205 19.58 13.06 8.65
N HIS A 206 20.54 12.45 9.32
CA HIS A 206 21.82 13.03 9.73
C HIS A 206 22.98 12.18 9.20
N GLU A 207 22.75 11.37 8.17
CA GLU A 207 23.80 10.62 7.47
C GLU A 207 24.90 11.54 6.92
N GLU A 208 26.04 10.94 6.61
CA GLU A 208 27.10 11.62 5.84
C GLU A 208 26.52 12.28 4.57
N PRO A 209 26.90 13.53 4.24
CA PRO A 209 26.33 14.29 3.13
C PRO A 209 26.34 13.55 1.78
N ASP A 210 27.42 12.83 1.48
CA ASP A 210 27.62 12.07 0.24
C ASP A 210 26.94 10.70 0.21
N ASN A 211 26.27 10.29 1.29
CA ASN A 211 25.53 9.05 1.31
C ASN A 211 24.26 9.15 0.46
N LEU A 212 24.29 8.51 -0.70
CA LEU A 212 23.15 8.47 -1.62
C LEU A 212 22.29 7.20 -1.45
N ASN A 213 22.76 6.19 -0.71
CA ASN A 213 22.06 4.92 -0.57
C ASN A 213 20.89 5.03 0.41
N ALA A 214 21.05 5.80 1.47
CA ALA A 214 20.04 5.90 2.52
C ALA A 214 18.70 6.44 2.01
N VAL A 215 18.69 7.47 1.16
CA VAL A 215 17.45 7.98 0.56
C VAL A 215 16.79 7.00 -0.39
N ARG A 216 17.59 6.25 -1.17
CA ARG A 216 17.09 5.17 -2.06
C ARG A 216 16.38 4.11 -1.25
N VAL A 217 17.04 3.63 -0.19
CA VAL A 217 16.48 2.60 0.70
C VAL A 217 15.27 3.14 1.45
N ALA A 218 15.31 4.38 1.95
CA ALA A 218 14.17 5.00 2.64
C ALA A 218 12.94 5.08 1.72
N TYR A 219 13.11 5.52 0.46
CA TYR A 219 12.03 5.55 -0.52
C TYR A 219 11.45 4.16 -0.78
N ALA A 220 12.33 3.17 -1.07
CA ALA A 220 11.94 1.79 -1.32
C ALA A 220 11.24 1.15 -0.11
N LYS A 221 11.61 1.57 1.11
CA LYS A 221 10.97 1.16 2.37
C LYS A 221 9.66 1.89 2.64
N GLY A 222 9.28 2.88 1.81
CA GLY A 222 7.99 3.55 1.82
C GLY A 222 7.95 4.93 2.46
N ALA A 223 9.11 5.55 2.72
CA ALA A 223 9.13 6.96 3.15
C ALA A 223 8.61 7.87 2.02
N ARG A 224 7.93 8.95 2.40
CA ARG A 224 7.30 9.91 1.47
C ARG A 224 7.57 11.38 1.81
N ILE A 225 8.22 11.64 2.94
CA ILE A 225 8.81 12.93 3.28
C ILE A 225 10.30 12.69 3.50
N PHE A 226 11.15 13.60 3.03
CA PHE A 226 12.61 13.47 3.13
C PHE A 226 13.21 14.76 3.65
N GLU A 227 13.89 14.71 4.80
CA GLU A 227 14.50 15.89 5.43
C GLU A 227 16.01 15.70 5.54
N LYS A 228 16.78 16.70 5.09
CA LYS A 228 18.24 16.74 5.21
C LYS A 228 18.72 18.15 5.56
N HIS A 229 19.74 18.25 6.41
CA HIS A 229 20.40 19.51 6.68
C HIS A 229 21.12 20.03 5.44
N VAL A 230 21.00 21.33 5.15
CA VAL A 230 21.61 21.96 3.98
C VAL A 230 22.38 23.22 4.35
N GLY A 231 23.36 23.57 3.55
CA GLY A 231 24.04 24.86 3.67
C GLY A 231 24.93 25.14 2.47
N VAL A 232 25.53 26.33 2.45
CA VAL A 232 26.46 26.76 1.41
C VAL A 232 27.77 27.12 2.07
N SER A 233 28.86 26.46 1.69
CA SER A 233 30.19 26.85 2.15
C SER A 233 30.64 28.15 1.46
N THR A 234 31.41 28.97 2.16
CA THR A 234 32.13 30.13 1.62
C THR A 234 33.56 30.12 2.12
N ASP A 235 34.39 31.07 1.71
CA ASP A 235 35.76 31.23 2.22
C ASP A 235 35.81 31.43 3.74
N THR A 236 34.71 31.89 4.36
CA THR A 236 34.61 32.20 5.79
C THR A 236 33.62 31.31 6.56
N ILE A 237 32.80 30.51 5.87
CA ILE A 237 31.76 29.68 6.48
C ILE A 237 31.97 28.22 6.08
N SER A 238 32.31 27.39 7.07
CA SER A 238 32.38 25.94 6.94
C SER A 238 31.08 25.28 7.40
N LEU A 239 30.66 24.22 6.72
CA LEU A 239 29.53 23.39 7.14
C LEU A 239 29.93 22.38 8.22
N ASN A 240 28.96 21.98 9.03
CA ASN A 240 29.11 20.80 9.88
C ASN A 240 29.13 19.51 9.04
N THR A 241 29.56 18.41 9.65
CA THR A 241 29.81 17.13 8.97
C THR A 241 28.55 16.39 8.50
N TYR A 242 27.35 16.91 8.77
CA TYR A 242 26.08 16.27 8.41
C TYR A 242 25.17 17.17 7.56
N SER A 243 25.64 18.35 7.14
CA SER A 243 24.91 19.25 6.23
C SER A 243 25.41 19.07 4.79
N ALA A 244 24.47 18.98 3.86
CA ALA A 244 24.78 18.83 2.44
C ALA A 244 24.92 20.19 1.73
N THR A 245 25.92 20.29 0.86
CA THR A 245 26.07 21.38 -0.11
C THR A 245 25.03 21.30 -1.23
N PRO A 246 24.80 22.35 -2.03
CA PRO A 246 23.87 22.31 -3.16
C PRO A 246 24.15 21.15 -4.14
N ALA A 247 25.41 20.88 -4.47
CA ALA A 247 25.78 19.76 -5.34
C ALA A 247 25.41 18.40 -4.73
N GLN A 248 25.62 18.22 -3.42
CA GLN A 248 25.27 16.99 -2.71
C GLN A 248 23.75 16.82 -2.60
N VAL A 249 23.00 17.90 -2.37
CA VAL A 249 21.53 17.88 -2.38
C VAL A 249 21.00 17.50 -3.76
N GLU A 250 21.60 18.04 -4.83
CA GLU A 250 21.21 17.71 -6.20
C GLU A 250 21.47 16.22 -6.54
N ALA A 251 22.59 15.68 -6.09
CA ALA A 251 22.90 14.25 -6.18
C ALA A 251 21.95 13.38 -5.33
N TRP A 252 21.60 13.83 -4.13
CA TRP A 252 20.68 13.14 -3.22
C TRP A 252 19.25 13.06 -3.79
N ILE A 253 18.74 14.15 -4.39
CA ILE A 253 17.47 14.13 -5.11
C ILE A 253 17.56 13.25 -6.36
N GLY A 254 18.68 13.29 -7.09
CA GLY A 254 18.92 12.38 -8.22
C GLY A 254 18.81 10.91 -7.80
N ALA A 255 19.46 10.54 -6.70
CA ALA A 255 19.39 9.20 -6.13
C ALA A 255 17.97 8.79 -5.75
N TYR A 256 17.18 9.70 -5.17
CA TYR A 256 15.76 9.48 -4.93
C TYR A 256 14.98 9.22 -6.23
N LEU A 257 15.19 10.03 -7.28
CA LEU A 257 14.49 9.88 -8.56
C LEU A 257 14.83 8.53 -9.21
N ASP A 258 16.10 8.11 -9.17
CA ASP A 258 16.52 6.78 -9.63
C ASP A 258 15.77 5.67 -8.90
N ALA A 259 15.65 5.78 -7.56
CA ALA A 259 14.94 4.80 -6.75
C ALA A 259 13.43 4.81 -7.04
N ARG A 260 12.82 5.99 -7.22
CA ARG A 260 11.43 6.13 -7.62
C ARG A 260 11.16 5.39 -8.93
N ASP A 261 11.98 5.66 -9.93
CA ASP A 261 11.80 5.08 -11.26
C ASP A 261 12.08 3.57 -11.24
N SER A 262 13.08 3.13 -10.46
CA SER A 262 13.42 1.71 -10.31
C SER A 262 12.38 0.90 -9.53
N CYS A 263 11.76 1.49 -8.49
CA CYS A 263 10.67 0.85 -7.76
C CYS A 263 9.40 0.72 -8.61
N GLY A 264 9.20 1.62 -9.57
CA GLY A 264 8.10 1.55 -10.53
C GLY A 264 6.71 1.82 -9.91
N ALA A 265 5.67 1.26 -10.53
CA ALA A 265 4.30 1.49 -10.13
C ALA A 265 4.01 0.89 -8.74
N ALA A 266 3.15 1.57 -7.96
CA ALA A 266 2.67 1.07 -6.68
C ALA A 266 1.72 -0.15 -6.81
N HIS A 267 1.23 -0.41 -8.02
CA HIS A 267 0.35 -1.51 -8.37
C HIS A 267 1.02 -2.43 -9.40
N GLN A 268 0.24 -3.33 -10.00
CA GLN A 268 0.73 -4.27 -11.00
C GLN A 268 1.53 -3.54 -12.10
N ARG A 269 2.76 -4.00 -12.35
CA ARG A 269 3.62 -3.43 -13.39
C ARG A 269 2.98 -3.63 -14.77
N THR A 270 3.26 -2.71 -15.68
CA THR A 270 2.92 -2.89 -17.10
C THR A 270 3.81 -3.96 -17.71
N ILE A 271 3.20 -4.92 -18.42
CA ILE A 271 3.92 -5.91 -19.22
C ILE A 271 4.10 -5.32 -20.61
N SER A 272 5.35 -5.19 -21.07
CA SER A 272 5.64 -4.60 -22.38
C SER A 272 5.43 -5.62 -23.51
N GLN A 273 5.06 -5.15 -24.70
CA GLN A 273 4.97 -6.02 -25.89
C GLN A 273 6.30 -6.71 -26.17
N LYS A 274 7.42 -5.98 -26.06
CA LYS A 274 8.77 -6.55 -26.22
C LYS A 274 9.03 -7.71 -25.25
N GLU A 275 8.63 -7.58 -23.98
CA GLU A 275 8.77 -8.67 -23.01
C GLU A 275 7.96 -9.91 -23.42
N THR A 276 6.73 -9.70 -23.89
CA THR A 276 5.89 -10.82 -24.38
C THR A 276 6.48 -11.47 -25.64
N ASP A 277 7.01 -10.68 -26.58
CA ASP A 277 7.64 -11.18 -27.81
C ASP A 277 8.92 -11.98 -27.51
N ASP A 278 9.79 -11.45 -26.62
CA ASP A 278 11.00 -12.13 -26.18
C ASP A 278 10.64 -13.46 -25.50
N LEU A 279 9.59 -13.49 -24.66
CA LEU A 279 9.10 -14.73 -24.06
C LEU A 279 8.60 -15.72 -25.11
N VAL A 280 7.72 -15.28 -26.03
CA VAL A 280 7.19 -16.12 -27.13
C VAL A 280 8.32 -16.77 -27.93
N SER A 281 9.40 -16.01 -28.21
CA SER A 281 10.56 -16.52 -28.94
C SER A 281 11.26 -17.69 -28.23
N LEU A 282 11.18 -17.76 -26.89
CA LEU A 282 11.78 -18.81 -26.05
C LEU A 282 10.79 -19.92 -25.69
N MET A 283 9.50 -19.77 -26.02
CA MET A 283 8.46 -20.74 -25.70
C MET A 283 8.55 -21.99 -26.57
N ARG A 284 8.03 -23.09 -26.03
CA ARG A 284 7.79 -24.32 -26.79
C ARG A 284 6.38 -24.37 -27.35
N GLY A 285 6.26 -24.69 -28.62
CA GLY A 285 5.01 -25.09 -29.25
C GLY A 285 4.75 -26.59 -29.13
N VAL A 286 3.52 -26.99 -29.47
CA VAL A 286 3.11 -28.39 -29.62
C VAL A 286 3.28 -28.81 -31.08
N TYR A 287 3.98 -29.92 -31.30
CA TYR A 287 4.23 -30.49 -32.62
C TYR A 287 3.68 -31.92 -32.68
N ALA A 288 3.14 -32.31 -33.84
CA ALA A 288 2.68 -33.67 -34.07
C ALA A 288 3.87 -34.64 -34.14
N LYS A 289 3.90 -35.67 -33.29
CA LYS A 289 4.95 -36.71 -33.30
C LYS A 289 4.75 -37.72 -34.43
N LYS A 290 3.51 -37.86 -34.90
CA LYS A 290 3.07 -38.76 -35.98
C LYS A 290 1.85 -38.14 -36.67
N GLU A 291 1.34 -38.79 -37.71
CA GLU A 291 0.11 -38.37 -38.37
C GLU A 291 -1.10 -38.44 -37.42
N ILE A 292 -1.93 -37.39 -37.42
CA ILE A 292 -3.18 -37.29 -36.65
C ILE A 292 -4.29 -36.88 -37.60
N LYS A 293 -5.38 -37.66 -37.67
CA LYS A 293 -6.53 -37.35 -38.52
C LYS A 293 -7.47 -36.34 -37.88
N LYS A 294 -8.09 -35.49 -38.69
CA LYS A 294 -9.16 -34.59 -38.28
C LYS A 294 -10.25 -35.35 -37.52
N GLY A 295 -10.70 -34.80 -36.40
CA GLY A 295 -11.70 -35.41 -35.52
C GLY A 295 -11.13 -36.44 -34.52
N ALA A 296 -9.86 -36.83 -34.63
CA ALA A 296 -9.24 -37.72 -33.64
C ALA A 296 -8.91 -36.98 -32.34
N LYS A 297 -9.00 -37.71 -31.20
CA LYS A 297 -8.50 -37.22 -29.91
C LYS A 297 -6.96 -37.28 -29.90
N ILE A 298 -6.33 -36.15 -29.61
CA ILE A 298 -4.88 -36.00 -29.49
C ILE A 298 -4.44 -36.46 -28.10
N LEU A 299 -3.68 -37.55 -28.04
CA LEU A 299 -3.11 -38.11 -26.83
C LEU A 299 -1.65 -37.67 -26.63
N ARG A 300 -1.11 -37.89 -25.42
CA ARG A 300 0.26 -37.47 -25.08
C ARG A 300 1.32 -38.06 -26.03
N GLY A 301 1.12 -39.30 -26.49
CA GLY A 301 2.03 -39.99 -27.39
C GLY A 301 1.98 -39.50 -28.84
N ASP A 302 0.97 -38.71 -29.19
CA ASP A 302 0.76 -38.21 -30.56
C ASP A 302 1.50 -36.88 -30.80
N VAL A 303 1.99 -36.23 -29.74
CA VAL A 303 2.66 -34.92 -29.81
C VAL A 303 3.99 -34.89 -29.05
N PHE A 304 4.83 -33.91 -29.38
CA PHE A 304 6.00 -33.50 -28.60
C PHE A 304 6.04 -31.98 -28.45
N PHE A 305 6.88 -31.48 -27.53
CA PHE A 305 6.98 -30.06 -27.21
C PHE A 305 8.40 -29.57 -27.51
N ALA A 306 8.54 -28.60 -28.40
CA ALA A 306 9.84 -28.08 -28.83
C ALA A 306 9.77 -26.57 -29.10
N MET A 307 10.92 -25.89 -29.06
CA MET A 307 11.08 -24.51 -29.52
C MET A 307 11.44 -24.54 -31.02
N PRO A 308 11.04 -23.55 -31.84
CA PRO A 308 10.28 -22.34 -31.49
C PRO A 308 8.77 -22.59 -31.31
N LEU A 309 8.09 -21.62 -30.70
CA LEU A 309 6.66 -21.42 -30.87
C LEU A 309 6.47 -20.52 -32.10
N VAL A 310 5.77 -21.01 -33.13
CA VAL A 310 5.51 -20.24 -34.37
C VAL A 310 4.11 -19.62 -34.36
N GLU A 311 3.85 -18.72 -35.31
CA GLU A 311 2.55 -18.07 -35.45
C GLU A 311 1.43 -19.12 -35.63
N ASN A 312 0.28 -18.90 -34.96
CA ASN A 312 -0.87 -19.80 -34.95
C ASN A 312 -0.60 -21.22 -34.41
N GLN A 313 0.50 -21.43 -33.69
CA GLN A 313 0.80 -22.70 -33.02
C GLN A 313 0.29 -22.72 -31.57
N LEU A 314 -0.21 -23.88 -31.14
CA LEU A 314 -0.57 -24.16 -29.77
C LEU A 314 0.66 -24.07 -28.86
N PHE A 315 0.63 -23.15 -27.91
CA PHE A 315 1.59 -23.08 -26.83
C PHE A 315 1.52 -24.36 -25.97
N SER A 316 2.68 -24.94 -25.64
CA SER A 316 2.74 -26.20 -24.89
C SER A 316 2.03 -26.14 -23.52
N GLY A 317 1.97 -24.99 -22.84
CA GLY A 317 1.20 -24.83 -21.59
C GLY A 317 -0.32 -24.90 -21.75
N HIS A 318 -0.82 -24.68 -22.98
CA HIS A 318 -2.22 -24.79 -23.32
C HIS A 318 -2.63 -26.21 -23.76
N TRP A 319 -1.67 -27.12 -23.97
CA TRP A 319 -1.98 -28.48 -24.34
C TRP A 319 -2.81 -29.20 -23.27
N ARG A 320 -3.79 -29.99 -23.70
CA ARG A 320 -4.61 -30.86 -22.86
C ARG A 320 -4.74 -32.22 -23.54
N LYS A 321 -4.70 -33.29 -22.74
CA LYS A 321 -4.96 -34.66 -23.22
C LYS A 321 -6.39 -34.73 -23.74
N GLY A 322 -6.57 -35.27 -24.94
CA GLY A 322 -7.89 -35.51 -25.53
C GLY A 322 -8.47 -34.36 -26.35
N MET A 323 -7.71 -33.28 -26.58
CA MET A 323 -8.08 -32.25 -27.57
C MET A 323 -8.42 -32.88 -28.92
N VAL A 324 -9.41 -32.35 -29.62
CA VAL A 324 -9.85 -32.91 -30.92
C VAL A 324 -9.13 -32.19 -32.04
N ALA A 325 -8.51 -32.94 -32.95
CA ALA A 325 -7.82 -32.38 -34.11
C ALA A 325 -8.81 -31.66 -35.04
N ASP A 326 -8.58 -30.38 -35.32
CA ASP A 326 -9.38 -29.53 -36.21
C ASP A 326 -9.09 -29.78 -37.70
N GLN A 327 -7.92 -30.36 -38.00
CA GLN A 327 -7.45 -30.74 -39.32
C GLN A 327 -6.59 -32.02 -39.27
N ASP A 328 -6.22 -32.53 -40.44
CA ASP A 328 -5.19 -33.56 -40.56
C ASP A 328 -3.82 -32.93 -40.28
N TYR A 329 -3.08 -33.49 -39.32
CA TYR A 329 -1.71 -33.08 -38.99
C TYR A 329 -0.72 -34.14 -39.47
N ALA A 330 0.25 -33.75 -40.29
CA ALA A 330 1.40 -34.60 -40.61
C ALA A 330 2.44 -34.58 -39.48
N ARG A 331 3.39 -35.52 -39.52
CA ARG A 331 4.50 -35.56 -38.56
C ARG A 331 5.32 -34.26 -38.59
N ASP A 332 5.77 -33.82 -37.42
CA ASP A 332 6.57 -32.63 -37.13
C ASP A 332 5.87 -31.29 -37.46
N VAL A 333 4.58 -31.32 -37.80
CA VAL A 333 3.78 -30.11 -38.06
C VAL A 333 3.30 -29.48 -36.74
N PRO A 334 3.31 -28.14 -36.62
CA PRO A 334 2.70 -27.42 -35.51
C PRO A 334 1.22 -27.76 -35.31
N ILE A 335 0.82 -28.04 -34.07
CA ILE A 335 -0.60 -28.15 -33.70
C ILE A 335 -1.19 -26.74 -33.62
N ASN A 336 -2.37 -26.51 -34.18
CA ASN A 336 -2.98 -25.18 -34.28
C ASN A 336 -3.40 -24.61 -32.91
N ALA A 337 -3.18 -23.31 -32.69
CA ALA A 337 -3.63 -22.59 -31.49
C ALA A 337 -5.15 -22.55 -31.35
N SER A 338 -5.90 -22.68 -32.45
CA SER A 338 -7.38 -22.76 -32.48
C SER A 338 -7.94 -23.84 -31.55
N LEU A 339 -7.19 -24.92 -31.30
CA LEU A 339 -7.57 -25.99 -30.36
C LEU A 339 -7.66 -25.52 -28.90
N HIS A 340 -7.12 -24.33 -28.60
CA HIS A 340 -7.26 -23.70 -27.29
C HIS A 340 -8.64 -23.05 -27.07
N ASN A 341 -9.50 -22.95 -28.08
CA ASN A 341 -10.74 -22.17 -27.97
C ASN A 341 -11.76 -22.74 -26.97
N GLY A 342 -11.93 -21.99 -25.86
CA GLY A 342 -13.22 -21.50 -25.39
C GLY A 342 -13.87 -22.22 -24.22
N TYR A 343 -13.69 -23.54 -24.07
CA TYR A 343 -14.24 -24.24 -22.92
C TYR A 343 -13.32 -24.06 -21.71
N ARG A 344 -13.56 -23.00 -20.92
CA ARG A 344 -13.16 -23.06 -19.50
C ARG A 344 -13.98 -24.18 -18.90
N THR A 345 -13.32 -25.29 -18.59
CA THR A 345 -14.00 -26.34 -17.84
C THR A 345 -14.45 -25.78 -16.50
N LYS A 346 -15.49 -26.37 -15.88
CA LYS A 346 -15.90 -26.03 -14.51
C LYS A 346 -14.67 -25.99 -13.58
N LYS A 347 -13.74 -26.93 -13.77
CA LYS A 347 -12.44 -27.01 -13.08
C LYS A 347 -11.57 -25.77 -13.27
N ASP A 348 -11.41 -25.27 -14.50
CA ASP A 348 -10.59 -24.08 -14.77
C ASP A 348 -11.16 -22.83 -14.08
N ILE A 349 -12.48 -22.67 -14.12
CA ILE A 349 -13.16 -21.55 -13.45
C ILE A 349 -12.92 -21.62 -11.94
N ILE A 350 -13.23 -22.76 -11.32
CA ILE A 350 -13.05 -22.97 -9.88
C ILE A 350 -11.60 -22.74 -9.48
N TYR A 351 -10.65 -23.28 -10.24
CA TYR A 351 -9.22 -23.14 -9.96
C TYR A 351 -8.80 -21.67 -9.99
N SER A 352 -9.17 -20.94 -11.05
CA SER A 352 -8.87 -19.51 -11.17
C SER A 352 -9.50 -18.68 -10.03
N THR A 353 -10.76 -18.98 -9.67
CA THR A 353 -11.46 -18.35 -8.55
C THR A 353 -10.73 -18.57 -7.23
N ILE A 354 -10.34 -19.81 -6.91
CA ILE A 354 -9.64 -20.12 -5.65
C ILE A 354 -8.31 -19.36 -5.57
N HIS A 355 -7.56 -19.28 -6.66
CA HIS A 355 -6.31 -18.52 -6.70
C HIS A 355 -6.52 -17.04 -6.43
N THR A 356 -7.52 -16.43 -7.08
CA THR A 356 -7.86 -15.03 -6.87
C THR A 356 -8.29 -14.79 -5.42
N VAL A 357 -9.18 -15.63 -4.87
CA VAL A 357 -9.64 -15.52 -3.47
C VAL A 357 -8.49 -15.66 -2.48
N LYS A 358 -7.58 -16.63 -2.69
CA LYS A 358 -6.36 -16.76 -1.87
C LYS A 358 -5.47 -15.52 -1.96
N GLY A 359 -5.32 -14.95 -3.16
CA GLY A 359 -4.60 -13.70 -3.36
C GLY A 359 -5.19 -12.56 -2.55
N MET A 360 -6.50 -12.36 -2.63
CA MET A 360 -7.23 -11.32 -1.88
C MET A 360 -7.08 -11.50 -0.36
N LEU A 361 -7.26 -12.72 0.16
CA LEU A 361 -7.08 -13.01 1.59
C LEU A 361 -5.64 -12.72 2.07
N ASN A 362 -4.64 -13.10 1.27
CA ASN A 362 -3.23 -12.84 1.59
C ASN A 362 -2.90 -11.35 1.57
N GLU A 363 -3.40 -10.60 0.59
CA GLU A 363 -3.23 -9.15 0.49
C GLU A 363 -3.86 -8.43 1.68
N ALA A 364 -5.06 -8.84 2.08
CA ALA A 364 -5.76 -8.36 3.27
C ALA A 364 -5.16 -8.89 4.59
N ARG A 365 -4.19 -9.81 4.54
CA ARG A 365 -3.60 -10.50 5.71
C ARG A 365 -4.64 -11.18 6.60
N ILE A 366 -5.63 -11.81 5.99
CA ILE A 366 -6.70 -12.54 6.69
C ILE A 366 -6.34 -14.03 6.67
N PRO A 367 -5.80 -14.59 7.78
CA PRO A 367 -5.54 -16.02 7.86
C PRO A 367 -6.86 -16.78 8.03
N LEU A 368 -6.96 -17.94 7.39
CA LEU A 368 -8.03 -18.90 7.66
C LEU A 368 -7.57 -19.91 8.72
N GLY A 369 -8.49 -20.38 9.55
CA GLY A 369 -8.23 -21.46 10.50
C GLY A 369 -7.99 -22.81 9.81
N HIS A 370 -7.90 -23.89 10.60
CA HIS A 370 -7.73 -25.25 10.07
C HIS A 370 -9.07 -25.94 9.73
N GLU A 371 -10.16 -25.49 10.35
CA GLU A 371 -11.50 -26.03 10.17
C GLU A 371 -12.40 -24.98 9.53
N PHE A 372 -12.71 -25.19 8.25
CA PHE A 372 -13.68 -24.40 7.51
C PHE A 372 -14.20 -25.21 6.32
N SER A 373 -15.38 -24.84 5.83
CA SER A 373 -15.89 -25.30 4.54
C SER A 373 -15.88 -24.15 3.54
N VAL A 374 -15.78 -24.45 2.25
CA VAL A 374 -15.86 -23.42 1.21
C VAL A 374 -16.91 -23.80 0.20
N GLU A 375 -17.79 -22.86 -0.12
CA GLU A 375 -18.75 -22.97 -1.19
C GLU A 375 -18.60 -21.80 -2.17
N LEU A 376 -18.76 -22.09 -3.46
CA LEU A 376 -18.96 -21.10 -4.49
C LEU A 376 -20.46 -21.01 -4.76
N SER A 377 -21.05 -19.87 -4.46
CA SER A 377 -22.46 -19.56 -4.73
C SER A 377 -22.57 -18.95 -6.13
N HIS A 378 -23.22 -19.64 -7.08
CA HIS A 378 -23.34 -19.25 -8.49
C HIS A 378 -24.79 -19.34 -8.97
N HIS A 379 -25.57 -18.28 -8.79
CA HIS A 379 -27.02 -18.33 -9.02
C HIS A 379 -27.45 -18.43 -10.49
N TYR A 380 -26.54 -18.15 -11.43
CA TYR A 380 -26.76 -18.23 -12.87
C TYR A 380 -25.75 -19.14 -13.57
N GLY A 381 -25.27 -20.17 -12.86
CA GLY A 381 -24.28 -21.12 -13.35
C GLY A 381 -22.85 -20.68 -13.08
N ILE A 382 -21.95 -21.67 -12.95
CA ILE A 382 -20.54 -21.47 -12.61
C ILE A 382 -19.81 -20.62 -13.66
N GLU A 383 -20.25 -20.67 -14.91
CA GLU A 383 -19.74 -19.89 -16.04
C GLU A 383 -19.96 -18.38 -15.90
N ARG A 384 -20.89 -17.95 -15.04
CA ARG A 384 -21.16 -16.52 -14.74
C ARG A 384 -20.71 -16.13 -13.34
N PHE A 385 -19.99 -17.00 -12.63
CA PHE A 385 -19.63 -16.78 -11.24
C PHE A 385 -18.91 -15.44 -11.03
N ASP A 386 -17.98 -15.06 -11.90
CA ASP A 386 -17.21 -13.81 -11.82
C ASP A 386 -18.07 -12.53 -11.89
N LYS A 387 -19.31 -12.62 -12.40
CA LYS A 387 -20.27 -11.51 -12.45
C LYS A 387 -21.33 -11.63 -11.38
N ILE A 388 -21.87 -12.82 -11.17
CA ILE A 388 -22.94 -13.05 -10.20
C ILE A 388 -22.59 -14.26 -9.33
N GLY A 389 -22.21 -13.99 -8.10
CA GLY A 389 -21.86 -15.00 -7.13
C GLY A 389 -21.15 -14.46 -5.90
N CYS A 390 -20.71 -15.40 -5.06
CA CYS A 390 -19.90 -15.12 -3.88
C CYS A 390 -19.14 -16.39 -3.48
N THR A 391 -17.87 -16.24 -3.07
CA THR A 391 -17.15 -17.34 -2.37
C THR A 391 -17.46 -17.21 -0.89
N ILE A 392 -18.03 -18.25 -0.29
CA ILE A 392 -18.40 -18.27 1.12
C ILE A 392 -17.53 -19.29 1.82
N ILE A 393 -16.78 -18.83 2.81
CA ILE A 393 -15.90 -19.65 3.65
C ILE A 393 -16.55 -19.72 5.03
N GLU A 394 -17.20 -20.83 5.34
CA GLU A 394 -17.85 -21.02 6.63
C GLU A 394 -16.83 -21.47 7.67
N CYS A 395 -16.58 -20.62 8.65
CA CYS A 395 -15.61 -20.88 9.73
C CYS A 395 -16.29 -21.52 10.95
N ILE A 396 -17.54 -21.14 11.24
CA ILE A 396 -18.31 -21.66 12.37
C ILE A 396 -19.74 -21.88 11.89
N SER A 397 -20.30 -23.05 12.22
CA SER A 397 -21.70 -23.40 11.99
C SER A 397 -22.25 -24.11 13.22
N ARG A 398 -22.86 -23.36 14.14
CA ARG A 398 -23.44 -23.84 15.41
C ARG A 398 -24.76 -23.10 15.66
N GLU A 399 -25.04 -22.70 16.91
CA GLU A 399 -26.17 -21.82 17.27
C GLU A 399 -26.07 -20.42 16.60
N TYR A 400 -24.86 -20.05 16.19
CA TYR A 400 -24.58 -18.92 15.33
C TYR A 400 -23.66 -19.39 14.19
N ALA A 401 -23.61 -18.63 13.10
CA ALA A 401 -22.68 -18.87 12.02
C ALA A 401 -21.70 -17.70 11.87
N LYS A 402 -20.47 -18.05 11.49
CA LYS A 402 -19.43 -17.10 11.09
C LYS A 402 -18.91 -17.50 9.73
N LYS A 403 -19.00 -16.58 8.76
CA LYS A 403 -18.53 -16.81 7.39
C LYS A 403 -17.63 -15.67 6.95
N ILE A 404 -16.62 -16.00 6.16
CA ILE A 404 -15.84 -15.02 5.38
C ILE A 404 -16.34 -15.11 3.95
N MET A 405 -16.98 -14.05 3.48
CA MET A 405 -17.46 -13.89 2.13
C MET A 405 -16.46 -13.11 1.30
N VAL A 406 -16.09 -13.62 0.13
CA VAL A 406 -15.17 -12.95 -0.79
C VAL A 406 -15.87 -12.73 -2.12
N GLN A 407 -15.98 -11.46 -2.50
CA GLN A 407 -16.47 -11.04 -3.80
C GLN A 407 -15.33 -10.54 -4.68
N LEU A 408 -15.25 -11.06 -5.89
CA LEU A 408 -14.30 -10.65 -6.92
C LEU A 408 -14.63 -9.23 -7.43
N PRO A 409 -13.67 -8.53 -8.07
CA PRO A 409 -13.95 -7.25 -8.72
C PRO A 409 -15.09 -7.34 -9.72
N ASP A 410 -16.00 -6.35 -9.69
CA ASP A 410 -17.22 -6.28 -10.50
C ASP A 410 -18.17 -7.49 -10.36
N GLN A 411 -18.20 -8.11 -9.18
CA GLN A 411 -19.10 -9.22 -8.84
C GLN A 411 -20.29 -8.74 -7.98
N TRP A 412 -21.45 -9.33 -8.21
CA TRP A 412 -22.68 -9.05 -7.46
C TRP A 412 -23.29 -10.32 -6.86
N ASN A 413 -23.96 -10.19 -5.73
CA ASN A 413 -24.81 -11.24 -5.16
C ASN A 413 -26.29 -10.80 -5.28
N PRO A 414 -27.17 -11.67 -5.82
CA PRO A 414 -28.52 -11.27 -6.19
C PRO A 414 -29.40 -10.91 -4.99
N THR A 415 -30.47 -10.16 -5.26
CA THR A 415 -31.43 -9.72 -4.23
C THR A 415 -32.14 -10.92 -3.59
N HIS A 416 -32.00 -11.02 -2.27
CA HIS A 416 -32.57 -12.09 -1.46
C HIS A 416 -32.97 -11.58 -0.07
N TYR A 417 -33.69 -12.41 0.67
CA TYR A 417 -33.89 -12.22 2.10
C TYR A 417 -33.80 -13.57 2.83
N HIS A 418 -33.65 -13.49 4.15
CA HIS A 418 -33.65 -14.63 5.05
C HIS A 418 -34.91 -14.64 5.91
N LYS A 419 -35.61 -15.77 6.02
CA LYS A 419 -36.86 -15.83 6.80
C LYS A 419 -36.61 -15.96 8.30
N GLN A 420 -35.51 -16.61 8.70
CA GLN A 420 -35.17 -16.88 10.10
C GLN A 420 -33.81 -16.30 10.49
N LYS A 421 -32.89 -16.17 9.54
CA LYS A 421 -31.53 -15.69 9.80
C LYS A 421 -31.49 -14.16 9.93
N ASP A 422 -30.92 -13.70 11.03
CA ASP A 422 -30.42 -12.33 11.18
C ASP A 422 -28.93 -12.34 10.83
N GLU A 423 -28.45 -11.34 10.09
CA GLU A 423 -27.04 -11.26 9.72
C GLU A 423 -26.46 -9.87 9.89
N SER A 424 -25.14 -9.81 10.05
CA SER A 424 -24.37 -8.58 10.08
C SER A 424 -23.17 -8.72 9.18
N PHE A 425 -22.95 -7.73 8.32
CA PHE A 425 -21.76 -7.61 7.50
C PHE A 425 -20.76 -6.70 8.18
N HIS A 426 -19.56 -7.20 8.42
CA HIS A 426 -18.41 -6.42 8.83
C HIS A 426 -17.37 -6.42 7.70
N VAL A 427 -17.05 -5.27 7.14
CA VAL A 427 -16.14 -5.19 5.99
C VAL A 427 -14.70 -5.30 6.48
N LEU A 428 -13.99 -6.33 6.02
CA LEU A 428 -12.59 -6.57 6.38
C LEU A 428 -11.61 -5.93 5.38
N ALA A 429 -11.95 -5.92 4.09
CA ALA A 429 -11.14 -5.35 3.02
C ALA A 429 -11.99 -4.97 1.81
N GLY A 430 -11.51 -4.00 1.03
CA GLY A 430 -12.18 -3.51 -0.17
C GLY A 430 -13.39 -2.63 0.13
N GLU A 431 -14.24 -2.42 -0.88
CA GLU A 431 -15.47 -1.63 -0.76
C GLU A 431 -16.66 -2.48 -1.19
N VAL A 432 -17.76 -2.43 -0.43
CA VAL A 432 -19.00 -3.13 -0.78
C VAL A 432 -20.14 -2.12 -0.87
N GLU A 433 -20.95 -2.25 -1.91
CA GLU A 433 -22.24 -1.59 -2.03
C GLU A 433 -23.33 -2.58 -1.63
N VAL A 434 -24.13 -2.22 -0.63
CA VAL A 434 -25.28 -3.01 -0.17
C VAL A 434 -26.55 -2.24 -0.50
N GLU A 435 -27.47 -2.88 -1.20
CA GLU A 435 -28.81 -2.38 -1.45
C GLU A 435 -29.78 -3.02 -0.46
N ILE A 436 -30.44 -2.20 0.36
CA ILE A 436 -31.45 -2.63 1.33
C ILE A 436 -32.72 -1.84 1.06
N GLU A 437 -33.83 -2.54 0.79
CA GLU A 437 -35.14 -1.90 0.51
C GLU A 437 -35.07 -0.78 -0.57
N GLY A 438 -34.21 -0.96 -1.58
CA GLY A 438 -34.00 0.01 -2.67
C GLY A 438 -33.07 1.18 -2.33
N GLN A 439 -32.51 1.24 -1.13
CA GLN A 439 -31.49 2.22 -0.74
C GLN A 439 -30.10 1.61 -0.82
N LYS A 440 -29.17 2.31 -1.49
CA LYS A 440 -27.77 1.90 -1.60
C LYS A 440 -26.94 2.50 -0.47
N LYS A 441 -26.15 1.66 0.17
CA LYS A 441 -25.15 2.03 1.18
C LYS A 441 -23.78 1.54 0.74
N LYS A 442 -22.81 2.44 0.72
CA LYS A 442 -21.40 2.09 0.52
C LYS A 442 -20.74 1.85 1.87
N LEU A 443 -20.11 0.69 2.04
CA LEU A 443 -19.37 0.32 3.23
C LEU A 443 -17.88 0.15 2.90
N THR A 444 -17.03 0.53 3.85
CA THR A 444 -15.56 0.48 3.79
C THR A 444 -15.01 -0.30 4.98
N PRO A 445 -13.71 -0.69 4.98
CA PRO A 445 -13.17 -1.55 6.04
C PRO A 445 -13.39 -0.96 7.44
N GLY A 446 -13.96 -1.77 8.34
CA GLY A 446 -14.36 -1.35 9.69
C GLY A 446 -15.84 -1.01 9.84
N ASP A 447 -16.55 -0.70 8.76
CA ASP A 447 -18.00 -0.50 8.80
C ASP A 447 -18.74 -1.81 9.09
N THR A 448 -19.85 -1.70 9.84
CA THR A 448 -20.74 -2.82 10.14
C THR A 448 -22.17 -2.47 9.76
N LEU A 449 -22.84 -3.39 9.06
CA LEU A 449 -24.25 -3.27 8.67
C LEU A 449 -25.03 -4.48 9.15
N TRP A 450 -26.00 -4.25 10.04
CA TRP A 450 -26.97 -5.26 10.46
C TRP A 450 -28.13 -5.33 9.47
N ILE A 451 -28.53 -6.55 9.12
CA ILE A 451 -29.62 -6.86 8.22
C ILE A 451 -30.57 -7.82 8.97
N PRO A 452 -31.76 -7.35 9.39
CA PRO A 452 -32.71 -8.19 10.11
C PRO A 452 -33.38 -9.20 9.17
N CYS A 453 -33.86 -10.31 9.74
CA CYS A 453 -34.68 -11.27 9.02
C CYS A 453 -35.90 -10.60 8.36
N GLY A 454 -36.28 -11.12 7.18
CA GLY A 454 -37.38 -10.61 6.37
C GLY A 454 -37.02 -9.44 5.46
N VAL A 455 -35.83 -8.84 5.59
CA VAL A 455 -35.43 -7.68 4.80
C VAL A 455 -34.77 -8.09 3.48
N TRP A 456 -35.29 -7.57 2.37
CA TRP A 456 -34.70 -7.74 1.04
C TRP A 456 -33.43 -6.93 0.91
N HIS A 457 -32.36 -7.62 0.51
CA HIS A 457 -31.06 -7.01 0.30
C HIS A 457 -30.28 -7.66 -0.85
N ALA A 458 -29.38 -6.89 -1.45
CA ALA A 458 -28.39 -7.34 -2.42
C ALA A 458 -27.05 -6.68 -2.09
N PHE A 459 -25.94 -7.25 -2.55
CA PHE A 459 -24.63 -6.63 -2.32
C PHE A 459 -23.64 -6.97 -3.42
N GLY A 460 -22.69 -6.08 -3.65
CA GLY A 460 -21.61 -6.30 -4.61
C GLY A 460 -20.50 -5.28 -4.51
N THR A 461 -19.54 -5.38 -5.42
CA THR A 461 -18.30 -4.59 -5.35
C THR A 461 -17.75 -4.30 -6.74
N HIS A 462 -17.12 -3.14 -6.91
CA HIS A 462 -16.34 -2.81 -8.10
C HIS A 462 -14.87 -3.20 -7.97
N THR A 463 -14.32 -3.13 -6.76
CA THR A 463 -12.89 -3.30 -6.49
C THR A 463 -12.53 -4.70 -5.99
N GLY A 464 -13.53 -5.49 -5.59
CA GLY A 464 -13.35 -6.71 -4.82
C GLY A 464 -13.46 -6.40 -3.33
N ALA A 465 -14.07 -7.32 -2.57
CA ALA A 465 -14.32 -7.13 -1.15
C ALA A 465 -14.22 -8.44 -0.36
N ILE A 466 -13.84 -8.31 0.92
CA ILE A 466 -13.87 -9.38 1.91
C ILE A 466 -14.75 -8.93 3.06
N ILE A 467 -15.80 -9.70 3.33
CA ILE A 467 -16.83 -9.40 4.31
C ILE A 467 -16.86 -10.53 5.32
N GLU A 468 -16.86 -10.21 6.60
CA GLU A 468 -17.19 -11.14 7.66
C GLU A 468 -18.71 -11.08 7.91
N GLU A 469 -19.39 -12.19 7.66
CA GLU A 469 -20.78 -12.39 8.07
C GLU A 469 -20.80 -13.03 9.45
N ILE A 470 -21.50 -12.37 10.38
CA ILE A 470 -21.89 -12.95 11.66
C ILE A 470 -23.41 -13.03 11.66
N SER A 471 -23.95 -14.23 11.84
CA SER A 471 -25.39 -14.47 11.75
C SER A 471 -25.88 -15.42 12.82
N THR A 472 -27.19 -15.48 13.02
CA THR A 472 -27.82 -16.64 13.68
C THR A 472 -27.57 -17.92 12.86
N ALA A 473 -27.81 -19.09 13.46
CA ALA A 473 -27.58 -20.39 12.83
C ALA A 473 -28.16 -20.45 11.40
N ASP A 474 -27.31 -20.80 10.44
CA ASP A 474 -27.75 -20.97 9.06
C ASP A 474 -28.63 -22.22 8.93
N SER A 475 -29.82 -22.05 8.37
CA SER A 475 -30.79 -23.14 8.18
C SER A 475 -30.93 -23.45 6.69
N PRO A 476 -30.75 -24.71 6.26
CA PRO A 476 -30.87 -25.08 4.85
C PRO A 476 -32.21 -24.62 4.25
N GLY A 477 -32.13 -23.78 3.21
CA GLY A 477 -33.32 -23.27 2.51
C GLY A 477 -33.91 -21.98 3.07
N ASP A 478 -33.24 -21.29 3.99
CA ASP A 478 -33.73 -20.03 4.56
C ASP A 478 -33.58 -18.81 3.61
N SER A 479 -32.91 -18.96 2.47
CA SER A 479 -32.69 -17.87 1.50
C SER A 479 -33.73 -17.88 0.37
N PHE A 480 -34.44 -16.76 0.23
CA PHE A 480 -35.49 -16.54 -0.77
C PHE A 480 -35.08 -15.45 -1.75
N TYR A 481 -35.32 -15.65 -3.05
CA TYR A 481 -34.82 -14.79 -4.12
C TYR A 481 -35.97 -14.13 -4.87
N ILE A 482 -35.80 -12.86 -5.23
CA ILE A 482 -36.81 -12.12 -6.01
C ILE A 482 -36.90 -12.64 -7.45
N ASP A 483 -35.76 -13.12 -7.99
CA ASP A 483 -35.70 -13.75 -9.30
C ASP A 483 -36.31 -15.15 -9.27
N ARG A 484 -37.34 -15.35 -10.10
CA ARG A 484 -38.11 -16.60 -10.16
C ARG A 484 -37.31 -17.79 -10.70
N ASN A 485 -36.30 -17.57 -11.53
CA ASN A 485 -35.45 -18.63 -12.04
C ASN A 485 -34.56 -19.18 -10.92
N ILE A 486 -33.96 -18.27 -10.14
CA ILE A 486 -33.16 -18.65 -8.96
C ILE A 486 -34.04 -19.35 -7.92
N ALA A 487 -35.23 -18.80 -7.65
CA ALA A 487 -36.15 -19.33 -6.65
C ALA A 487 -36.65 -20.75 -6.96
N ARG A 488 -36.72 -21.14 -8.24
CA ARG A 488 -37.13 -22.49 -8.68
C ARG A 488 -35.96 -23.47 -8.76
N MET A 489 -34.72 -23.00 -8.74
CA MET A 489 -33.53 -23.82 -8.91
C MET A 489 -33.20 -24.56 -7.60
N PRO A 490 -32.92 -25.89 -7.64
CA PRO A 490 -32.45 -26.62 -6.48
C PRO A 490 -31.18 -26.00 -5.89
N ARG A 491 -31.02 -26.05 -4.56
CA ARG A 491 -29.87 -25.45 -3.86
C ARG A 491 -28.52 -25.97 -4.37
N ASP A 492 -28.43 -27.26 -4.65
CA ASP A 492 -27.17 -27.87 -5.09
C ASP A 492 -26.83 -27.55 -6.56
N ALA A 493 -27.81 -27.12 -7.36
CA ALA A 493 -27.56 -26.72 -8.75
C ALA A 493 -26.90 -25.33 -8.88
N ARG A 494 -26.95 -24.52 -7.82
CA ARG A 494 -26.41 -23.16 -7.74
C ARG A 494 -25.24 -23.02 -6.76
N LYS A 495 -24.69 -24.15 -6.31
CA LYS A 495 -23.58 -24.22 -5.37
C LYS A 495 -22.53 -25.22 -5.85
N THR A 496 -21.28 -24.98 -5.48
CA THR A 496 -20.19 -25.93 -5.66
C THR A 496 -19.36 -25.96 -4.40
N TYR A 497 -19.23 -27.14 -3.80
CA TYR A 497 -18.55 -27.31 -2.52
C TYR A 497 -17.11 -27.75 -2.74
N LEU A 498 -16.16 -27.01 -2.17
CA LEU A 498 -14.76 -27.40 -2.23
C LEU A 498 -14.46 -28.40 -1.12
N ARG A 499 -14.21 -29.65 -1.50
CA ARG A 499 -13.81 -30.73 -0.59
C ARG A 499 -12.41 -30.51 -0.02
N ASN A 500 -11.53 -29.85 -0.78
CA ASN A 500 -10.19 -29.54 -0.32
C ASN A 500 -9.69 -28.19 -0.88
N TRP A 501 -9.58 -27.20 0.00
CA TRP A 501 -9.08 -25.85 -0.30
C TRP A 501 -7.63 -25.84 -0.80
N GLY A 502 -6.76 -26.68 -0.23
CA GLY A 502 -5.34 -26.75 -0.59
C GLY A 502 -5.08 -27.47 -1.91
N ARG A 503 -5.81 -28.55 -2.17
CA ARG A 503 -5.68 -29.40 -3.36
C ARG A 503 -6.66 -29.03 -4.49
N HIS A 504 -7.48 -28.00 -4.29
CA HIS A 504 -8.46 -27.52 -5.27
C HIS A 504 -9.43 -28.64 -5.72
N GLN A 505 -9.81 -29.52 -4.80
CA GLN A 505 -10.76 -30.61 -5.06
C GLN A 505 -12.17 -30.14 -4.72
N PHE A 506 -13.13 -30.47 -5.57
CA PHE A 506 -14.53 -30.08 -5.44
C PHE A 506 -15.44 -31.26 -5.78
N ASP A 507 -16.73 -31.09 -5.52
CA ASP A 507 -17.77 -32.04 -5.85
C ASP A 507 -18.06 -32.08 -7.36
N ASP A 508 -17.41 -33.00 -8.06
CA ASP A 508 -17.89 -33.52 -9.34
C ASP A 508 -18.40 -34.94 -9.14
N LEU A 509 -19.62 -35.21 -9.62
CA LEU A 509 -20.25 -36.53 -9.61
C LEU A 509 -19.79 -37.42 -10.78
N GLU A 510 -18.94 -36.93 -11.69
CA GLU A 510 -18.44 -37.70 -12.84
C GLU A 510 -16.97 -37.40 -13.13
N GLU A 511 -16.09 -38.24 -12.59
CA GLU A 511 -14.89 -38.83 -13.23
C GLU A 511 -14.13 -39.59 -12.13
N GLN A 512 -14.65 -40.77 -11.77
CA GLN A 512 -13.79 -41.82 -11.24
C GLN A 512 -12.90 -42.30 -12.39
N GLU A 513 -11.82 -41.57 -12.70
CA GLU A 513 -10.67 -42.23 -13.32
C GLU A 513 -10.12 -43.19 -12.26
N SER A 514 -10.22 -44.48 -12.57
CA SER A 514 -9.60 -45.58 -11.85
C SER A 514 -8.15 -45.26 -11.55
N THR A 515 -7.87 -44.92 -10.30
CA THR A 515 -6.51 -45.01 -9.76
C THR A 515 -6.15 -46.49 -9.67
N ASP A 516 -5.60 -47.03 -10.75
CA ASP A 516 -4.70 -48.18 -10.67
C ASP A 516 -3.48 -47.73 -9.84
N LEU A 517 -3.60 -47.88 -8.53
CA LEU A 517 -2.48 -47.83 -7.61
C LEU A 517 -1.70 -49.14 -7.76
N LEU A 518 -0.83 -49.20 -8.78
CA LEU A 518 0.41 -49.95 -8.64
C LEU A 518 1.30 -49.17 -7.67
N ALA A 519 1.21 -49.53 -6.40
CA ALA A 519 2.25 -49.22 -5.44
C ALA A 519 3.50 -50.04 -5.77
N PRO A 520 4.70 -49.42 -5.74
CA PRO A 520 5.88 -50.09 -5.24
C PRO A 520 6.19 -49.54 -3.84
N SER A 521 6.01 -50.45 -2.89
CA SER A 521 6.77 -50.63 -1.66
C SER A 521 8.19 -50.03 -1.60
N PHE A 522 8.46 -49.29 -0.51
CA PHE A 522 9.73 -48.96 0.19
C PHE A 522 10.82 -48.23 -0.62
N VAL A 523 11.46 -47.14 -0.17
CA VAL A 523 12.20 -46.85 1.08
C VAL A 523 12.25 -45.34 1.31
#